data_AF-A0A484ZBE8-F1
#
_entry.id   AF-A0A484ZBE8-F1
#
_cell.length_a   1.000
_cell.length_b   1.000
_cell.length_c   1.000
_cell.angle_alpha   90.00
_cell.angle_beta   90.00
_cell.angle_gamma   90.00
#
_symmetry.space_group_name_H-M   'P 1'
#
loop_
_entity.id
_entity.type
_entity.pdbx_description
1 polymer ?
#
loop_
_entity_poly.entity_id
_entity_poly.type
_entity_poly.pdbx_seq_one_letter_code
_entity_poly.pdbx_strand_id
1 'polypeptide(L)'
;MHQGYDHRGVALSAGVQRMVRSDVGSSGVMFSIDTESGFDQVVFITSAWGLGEMVVQGAVNPDEFYVHKPTLAANRPAVVRRTMGSKKIRMIYAPTQEHGKQVKIEDVPQEQRDRFSLTDAEVEELAKQAVQIEKHYGRPMDIEWAKDGHTGKLFIVQARPETVRSRGQVMERYTLHAQGKIVAEGRAIGHRIGAGPVKVIHDISEMNRIEPG
;
A
#
# COMPACT_ATOMS: atom_id res chain seq x y z
N MET A 1 -19.31 -11.26 6.67
CA MET A 1 -20.77 -11.12 6.86
C MET A 1 -20.98 -10.54 8.24
N HIS A 2 -21.78 -9.48 8.42
CA HIS A 2 -22.22 -8.84 9.69
C HIS A 2 -22.29 -7.29 9.54
N GLN A 3 -22.95 -6.80 8.49
CA GLN A 3 -23.37 -5.37 8.43
C GLN A 3 -24.89 -5.20 8.31
N GLY A 4 -25.68 -6.27 8.54
CA GLY A 4 -27.15 -6.17 8.62
C GLY A 4 -27.86 -5.84 7.30
N TYR A 5 -27.18 -5.89 6.14
CA TYR A 5 -27.83 -5.69 4.85
C TYR A 5 -28.68 -6.91 4.47
N ASP A 6 -29.94 -6.67 4.10
CA ASP A 6 -30.80 -7.68 3.49
C ASP A 6 -30.17 -8.15 2.17
N HIS A 7 -29.91 -9.45 2.05
CA HIS A 7 -29.28 -10.08 0.89
C HIS A 7 -30.02 -9.79 -0.43
N ARG A 8 -31.30 -9.41 -0.38
CA ARG A 8 -32.13 -9.07 -1.55
C ARG A 8 -31.85 -7.67 -2.13
N GLY A 9 -31.14 -6.79 -1.42
CA GLY A 9 -30.86 -5.42 -1.84
C GLY A 9 -29.47 -5.17 -2.42
N VAL A 10 -28.65 -6.22 -2.59
CA VAL A 10 -27.26 -6.09 -3.03
C VAL A 10 -27.13 -6.40 -4.52
N ALA A 11 -26.70 -5.42 -5.32
CA ALA A 11 -26.32 -5.60 -6.71
C ALA A 11 -24.80 -5.48 -6.87
N LEU A 12 -24.22 -6.19 -7.86
CA LEU A 12 -22.81 -6.12 -8.20
C LEU A 12 -22.64 -5.46 -9.58
N SER A 13 -21.68 -4.54 -9.68
CA SER A 13 -21.20 -4.00 -10.95
C SER A 13 -19.77 -4.46 -11.19
N ALA A 14 -19.46 -4.87 -12.41
CA ALA A 14 -18.12 -5.31 -12.81
C ALA A 14 -17.47 -4.27 -13.72
N GLY A 15 -16.39 -3.65 -13.24
CA GLY A 15 -15.58 -2.74 -14.05
C GLY A 15 -14.59 -3.50 -14.92
N VAL A 16 -14.66 -3.32 -16.24
CA VAL A 16 -13.66 -3.86 -17.18
C VAL A 16 -12.68 -2.74 -17.54
N GLN A 17 -11.48 -2.81 -16.98
CA GLN A 17 -10.44 -1.79 -17.17
C GLN A 17 -9.30 -2.34 -18.04
N ARG A 18 -8.73 -1.47 -18.89
CA ARG A 18 -7.52 -1.80 -19.63
C ARG A 18 -6.34 -1.93 -18.66
N MET A 19 -5.63 -3.04 -18.74
CA MET A 19 -4.44 -3.28 -17.93
C MET A 19 -3.25 -2.41 -18.37
N VAL A 20 -2.56 -1.84 -17.38
CA VAL A 20 -1.26 -1.15 -17.55
C VAL A 20 -0.14 -2.18 -17.59
N ARG A 21 0.91 -1.97 -18.40
CA ARG A 21 2.06 -2.89 -18.48
C ARG A 21 3.04 -2.73 -17.32
N SER A 22 2.55 -2.76 -16.07
CA SER A 22 3.39 -2.73 -14.88
C SER A 22 4.03 -4.09 -14.57
N ASP A 23 3.64 -5.16 -15.25
CA ASP A 23 4.34 -6.47 -15.24
C ASP A 23 5.84 -6.35 -15.57
N VAL A 24 6.20 -5.38 -16.40
CA VAL A 24 7.58 -5.03 -16.75
C VAL A 24 7.99 -3.65 -16.24
N GLY A 25 7.20 -3.08 -15.33
CA GLY A 25 7.42 -1.79 -14.69
C GLY A 25 7.27 -1.92 -13.18
N SER A 26 6.66 -0.90 -12.58
CA SER A 26 6.38 -0.86 -11.14
C SER A 26 4.94 -0.41 -10.89
N SER A 27 4.46 -0.69 -9.70
CA SER A 27 3.15 -0.26 -9.23
C SER A 27 3.12 -0.19 -7.71
N GLY A 28 2.06 0.39 -7.17
CA GLY A 28 1.89 0.45 -5.73
C GLY A 28 0.71 1.31 -5.32
N VAL A 29 0.79 1.79 -4.08
CA VAL A 29 -0.29 2.54 -3.43
C VAL A 29 0.27 3.87 -2.90
N MET A 30 -0.54 4.91 -2.96
CA MET A 30 -0.28 6.20 -2.35
C MET A 30 -1.41 6.58 -1.39
N PHE A 31 -1.01 7.19 -0.29
CA PHE A 31 -1.92 7.85 0.63
C PHE A 31 -1.60 9.34 0.61
N SER A 32 -2.63 10.19 0.47
CA SER A 32 -2.44 11.64 0.56
C SER A 32 -2.27 12.13 2.01
N ILE A 33 -1.96 11.23 2.95
CA ILE A 33 -1.73 11.49 4.36
C ILE A 33 -0.73 10.44 4.87
N ASP A 34 0.02 10.76 5.91
CA ASP A 34 0.71 9.72 6.68
C ASP A 34 -0.33 8.89 7.45
N THR A 35 -0.54 7.64 7.07
CA THR A 35 -1.52 6.76 7.71
C THR A 35 -1.11 6.35 9.13
N GLU A 36 0.18 6.37 9.47
CA GLU A 36 0.71 6.01 10.79
C GLU A 36 0.62 7.14 11.82
N SER A 37 0.88 8.39 11.44
CA SER A 37 0.79 9.55 12.35
C SER A 37 -0.46 10.41 12.16
N GLY A 38 -1.05 10.43 10.96
CA GLY A 38 -2.16 11.31 10.57
C GLY A 38 -1.69 12.68 10.10
N PHE A 39 -0.38 12.85 9.90
CA PHE A 39 0.17 14.08 9.38
C PHE A 39 -0.23 14.29 7.92
N ASP A 40 -1.04 15.32 7.69
CA ASP A 40 -1.71 15.59 6.40
C ASP A 40 -0.87 16.43 5.42
N GLN A 41 0.34 16.83 5.80
CA GLN A 41 1.25 17.62 4.95
C GLN A 41 2.18 16.77 4.09
N VAL A 42 1.99 15.44 4.06
CA VAL A 42 2.79 14.52 3.26
C VAL A 42 1.93 13.64 2.37
N VAL A 43 2.49 13.22 1.25
CA VAL A 43 2.02 12.07 0.48
C VAL A 43 2.95 10.90 0.81
N PHE A 44 2.38 9.78 1.24
CA PHE A 44 3.10 8.54 1.46
C PHE A 44 2.92 7.64 0.25
N ILE A 45 4.02 7.20 -0.36
CA ILE A 45 4.04 6.40 -1.59
C ILE A 45 4.76 5.09 -1.32
N THR A 46 4.13 3.99 -1.69
CA THR A 46 4.75 2.65 -1.74
C THR A 46 4.92 2.20 -3.18
N SER A 47 6.00 1.48 -3.47
CA SER A 47 6.31 1.00 -4.82
C SER A 47 7.01 -0.35 -4.82
N ALA A 48 6.59 -1.26 -5.69
CA ALA A 48 7.29 -2.50 -5.97
C ALA A 48 7.29 -2.80 -7.48
N TRP A 49 8.13 -3.75 -7.89
CA TRP A 49 8.17 -4.24 -9.27
C TRP A 49 6.97 -5.14 -9.58
N GLY A 50 6.47 -5.08 -10.82
CA GLY A 50 5.36 -5.92 -11.28
C GLY A 50 3.98 -5.32 -11.05
N LEU A 51 2.94 -6.16 -11.16
CA LEU A 51 1.54 -5.81 -10.95
C LEU A 51 1.23 -5.49 -9.48
N GLY A 52 0.28 -4.57 -9.24
CA GLY A 52 0.06 -3.92 -7.94
C GLY A 52 -0.55 -4.80 -6.85
N GLU A 53 -1.14 -5.93 -7.24
CA GLU A 53 -1.79 -6.88 -6.34
C GLU A 53 -0.90 -7.28 -5.16
N MET A 54 0.41 -7.47 -5.40
CA MET A 54 1.35 -7.88 -4.36
C MET A 54 1.53 -6.82 -3.26
N VAL A 55 1.43 -5.54 -3.61
CA VAL A 55 1.52 -4.43 -2.66
C VAL A 55 0.20 -4.29 -1.89
N VAL A 56 -0.93 -4.34 -2.60
CA VAL A 56 -2.28 -4.23 -2.02
C VAL A 56 -2.54 -5.35 -0.99
N GLN A 57 -2.09 -6.58 -1.29
CA GLN A 57 -2.21 -7.71 -0.38
C GLN A 57 -1.17 -7.73 0.76
N GLY A 58 -0.22 -6.79 0.79
CA GLY A 58 0.89 -6.79 1.75
C GLY A 58 1.84 -7.97 1.60
N ALA A 59 1.84 -8.63 0.44
CA ALA A 59 2.63 -9.83 0.16
C ALA A 59 4.09 -9.51 -0.21
N VAL A 60 4.41 -8.25 -0.55
CA VAL A 60 5.76 -7.76 -0.81
C VAL A 60 6.10 -6.61 0.15
N ASN A 61 7.37 -6.49 0.54
CA ASN A 61 7.86 -5.30 1.24
C ASN A 61 8.32 -4.26 0.21
N PRO A 62 7.55 -3.18 -0.03
CA PRO A 62 7.80 -2.22 -1.10
C PRO A 62 8.83 -1.17 -0.69
N ASP A 63 9.35 -0.44 -1.68
CA ASP A 63 10.00 0.85 -1.43
C ASP A 63 9.00 1.86 -0.88
N GLU A 64 9.51 2.82 -0.13
CA GLU A 64 8.70 3.82 0.55
C GLU A 64 9.26 5.21 0.36
N PHE A 65 8.37 6.15 0.09
CA PHE A 65 8.71 7.55 -0.12
C PHE A 65 7.73 8.45 0.61
N TYR A 66 8.26 9.50 1.23
CA TYR A 66 7.45 10.58 1.79
C TYR A 66 7.74 11.86 1.02
N VAL A 67 6.68 12.51 0.55
CA VAL A 67 6.77 13.76 -0.22
C VAL A 67 6.05 14.86 0.55
N HIS A 68 6.75 15.96 0.85
CA HIS A 68 6.18 17.09 1.60
C HIS A 68 5.36 18.00 0.66
N LYS A 69 4.03 18.09 0.89
CA LYS A 69 3.09 18.80 0.02
C LYS A 69 3.42 20.29 -0.15
N PRO A 70 3.74 21.07 0.91
CA PRO A 70 4.12 22.48 0.75
C PRO A 70 5.38 22.68 -0.11
N THR A 71 6.40 21.83 0.05
CA THR A 71 7.62 21.91 -0.76
C THR A 71 7.35 21.55 -2.22
N LEU A 72 6.50 20.54 -2.46
CA LEU A 72 6.04 20.15 -3.78
C LEU A 72 5.28 21.28 -4.48
N ALA A 73 4.37 21.95 -3.77
CA ALA A 73 3.63 23.11 -4.27
C ALA A 73 4.53 24.30 -4.62
N ALA A 74 5.66 24.44 -3.93
CA ALA A 74 6.68 25.43 -4.21
C ALA A 74 7.63 25.04 -5.36
N ASN A 75 7.39 23.92 -6.06
CA ASN A 75 8.25 23.37 -7.12
C ASN A 75 9.72 23.19 -6.68
N ARG A 76 9.92 22.72 -5.44
CA ARG A 76 11.25 22.38 -4.90
C ARG A 76 11.34 20.87 -4.69
N PRO A 77 12.57 20.30 -4.63
CA PRO A 77 12.75 18.88 -4.31
C PRO A 77 12.03 18.53 -3.01
N ALA A 78 11.04 17.65 -3.10
CA ALA A 78 10.03 17.47 -2.06
C ALA A 78 10.06 16.08 -1.39
N VAL A 79 10.88 15.16 -1.91
CA VAL A 79 11.08 13.83 -1.32
C VAL A 79 11.92 13.97 -0.04
N VAL A 80 11.27 13.85 1.12
CA VAL A 80 11.89 14.06 2.45
C VAL A 80 12.42 12.77 3.07
N ARG A 81 11.92 11.61 2.66
CA ARG A 81 12.37 10.30 3.15
C ARG A 81 12.24 9.24 2.06
N ARG A 82 13.22 8.34 2.03
CA ARG A 82 13.23 7.12 1.20
C ARG A 82 13.54 5.93 2.09
N THR A 83 12.88 4.80 1.87
CA THR A 83 13.22 3.53 2.54
C THR A 83 13.13 2.42 1.51
N MET A 84 14.21 1.65 1.38
CA MET A 84 14.29 0.60 0.37
C MET A 84 13.59 -0.66 0.86
N GLY A 85 12.65 -1.15 0.05
CA GLY A 85 11.96 -2.41 0.29
C GLY A 85 12.79 -3.60 -0.18
N SER A 86 12.56 -4.77 0.41
CA SER A 86 13.25 -6.00 -0.02
C SER A 86 12.82 -6.48 -1.41
N LYS A 87 11.60 -6.12 -1.84
CA LYS A 87 11.04 -6.39 -3.19
C LYS A 87 11.33 -7.81 -3.69
N LYS A 88 11.22 -8.81 -2.81
CA LYS A 88 11.70 -10.18 -3.08
C LYS A 88 10.98 -10.85 -4.25
N ILE A 89 9.69 -10.58 -4.38
CA ILE A 89 8.80 -11.20 -5.36
C ILE A 89 8.03 -10.14 -6.14
N ARG A 90 7.65 -10.48 -7.37
CA ARG A 90 6.78 -9.66 -8.22
C ARG A 90 5.75 -10.53 -8.92
N MET A 91 4.60 -9.95 -9.25
CA MET A 91 3.60 -10.58 -10.11
C MET A 91 3.75 -10.05 -11.54
N ILE A 92 3.78 -10.96 -12.52
CA ILE A 92 3.90 -10.64 -13.94
C ILE A 92 2.89 -11.44 -14.77
N TYR A 93 2.74 -11.10 -16.05
CA TYR A 93 1.95 -11.95 -16.96
C TYR A 93 2.61 -13.31 -17.16
N ALA A 94 1.78 -14.35 -17.10
CA ALA A 94 2.18 -15.68 -17.48
C ALA A 94 2.20 -15.80 -19.01
N PRO A 95 3.02 -16.69 -19.59
CA PRO A 95 3.02 -16.95 -21.03
C PRO A 95 1.77 -17.72 -21.51
N THR A 96 0.88 -18.12 -20.60
CA THR A 96 -0.34 -18.88 -20.92
C THR A 96 -1.56 -17.97 -21.03
N GLN A 97 -2.51 -18.36 -21.88
CA GLN A 97 -3.83 -17.74 -21.98
C GLN A 97 -4.92 -18.58 -21.26
N GLU A 98 -4.54 -19.64 -20.56
CA GLU A 98 -5.46 -20.43 -19.76
C GLU A 98 -6.19 -19.56 -18.74
N HIS A 99 -7.51 -19.74 -18.67
CA HIS A 99 -8.37 -18.97 -17.77
C HIS A 99 -7.95 -19.19 -16.30
N GLY A 100 -7.73 -18.10 -15.58
CA GLY A 100 -7.30 -18.11 -14.17
C GLY A 100 -5.79 -18.27 -13.96
N LYS A 101 -5.00 -18.42 -15.03
CA LYS A 101 -3.53 -18.60 -14.95
C LYS A 101 -2.76 -17.53 -15.71
N GLN A 102 -3.39 -16.40 -16.02
CA GLN A 102 -2.78 -15.34 -16.85
C GLN A 102 -1.70 -14.53 -16.12
N VAL A 103 -1.54 -14.72 -14.81
CA VAL A 103 -0.48 -14.12 -14.00
C VAL A 103 0.33 -15.18 -13.26
N LYS A 104 1.59 -14.88 -12.98
CA LYS A 104 2.45 -15.70 -12.12
C LYS A 104 3.28 -14.82 -11.19
N ILE A 105 3.70 -15.40 -10.07
CA ILE A 105 4.62 -14.77 -9.13
C ILE A 105 6.02 -15.34 -9.39
N GLU A 106 7.03 -14.47 -9.42
CA GLU A 106 8.44 -14.86 -9.54
C GLU A 106 9.33 -14.02 -8.64
N ASP A 107 10.53 -14.53 -8.36
CA ASP A 107 11.56 -13.78 -7.63
C ASP A 107 12.09 -12.62 -8.47
N VAL A 108 12.34 -11.49 -7.81
CA VAL A 108 12.96 -10.33 -8.43
C VAL A 108 14.48 -10.52 -8.42
N PRO A 109 15.18 -10.30 -9.55
CA PRO A 109 16.65 -10.36 -9.60
C PRO A 109 17.29 -9.46 -8.54
N GLN A 110 18.41 -9.90 -7.94
CA GLN A 110 19.09 -9.15 -6.87
C GLN A 110 19.40 -7.70 -7.28
N GLU A 111 19.89 -7.48 -8.50
CA GLU A 111 20.19 -6.15 -9.02
C GLU A 111 18.99 -5.19 -9.01
N GLN A 112 17.77 -5.71 -9.25
CA GLN A 112 16.54 -4.91 -9.19
C GLN A 112 16.05 -4.69 -7.74
N ARG A 113 16.37 -5.61 -6.82
CA ARG A 113 16.01 -5.47 -5.39
C ARG A 113 16.81 -4.36 -4.72
N ASP A 114 18.07 -4.22 -5.11
CA ASP A 114 19.00 -3.22 -4.56
C ASP A 114 18.82 -1.81 -5.16
N ARG A 115 17.76 -1.60 -5.94
CA ARG A 115 17.42 -0.33 -6.57
C ARG A 115 16.01 0.10 -6.18
N PHE A 116 15.80 1.41 -6.08
CA PHE A 116 14.46 1.96 -6.00
C PHE A 116 13.71 1.72 -7.32
N SER A 117 12.45 1.31 -7.18
CA SER A 117 11.54 1.03 -8.30
C SER A 117 10.96 2.28 -8.96
N LEU A 118 11.20 3.45 -8.36
CA LEU A 118 10.89 4.77 -8.88
C LEU A 118 12.09 5.70 -8.77
N THR A 119 12.17 6.64 -9.69
CA THR A 119 13.04 7.82 -9.59
C THR A 119 12.36 8.93 -8.79
N ASP A 120 13.14 9.87 -8.26
CA ASP A 120 12.58 11.02 -7.53
C ASP A 120 11.60 11.84 -8.36
N ALA A 121 11.87 12.02 -9.65
CA ALA A 121 10.98 12.73 -10.56
C ALA A 121 9.62 12.02 -10.69
N GLU A 122 9.61 10.69 -10.73
CA GLU A 122 8.39 9.90 -10.78
C GLU A 122 7.63 9.93 -9.44
N VAL A 123 8.36 9.89 -8.32
CA VAL A 123 7.80 10.04 -6.96
C VAL A 123 7.10 11.40 -6.81
N GLU A 124 7.73 12.48 -7.27
CA GLU A 124 7.13 13.82 -7.22
C GLU A 124 5.95 13.96 -8.19
N GLU A 125 6.00 13.34 -9.37
CA GLU A 125 4.88 13.36 -10.32
C GLU A 125 3.66 12.60 -9.77
N LEU A 126 3.87 11.43 -9.18
CA LEU A 126 2.86 10.68 -8.46
C LEU A 126 2.26 11.49 -7.30
N ALA A 127 3.10 12.18 -6.51
CA ALA A 127 2.63 13.03 -5.42
C ALA A 127 1.78 14.21 -5.92
N LYS A 128 2.12 14.82 -7.07
CA LYS A 128 1.30 15.88 -7.69
C LYS A 128 -0.08 15.34 -8.08
N GLN A 129 -0.16 14.13 -8.61
CA GLN A 129 -1.44 13.48 -8.94
C GLN A 129 -2.25 13.21 -7.67
N ALA A 130 -1.62 12.70 -6.61
CA ALA A 130 -2.28 12.44 -5.33
C ALA A 130 -2.88 13.72 -4.71
N VAL A 131 -2.14 14.84 -4.72
CA VAL A 131 -2.64 16.14 -4.23
C VAL A 131 -3.80 16.66 -5.10
N GLN A 132 -3.75 16.48 -6.42
CA GLN A 132 -4.86 16.86 -7.30
C GLN A 132 -6.13 16.04 -7.02
N ILE A 133 -5.98 14.73 -6.80
CA ILE A 133 -7.09 13.83 -6.46
C ILE A 133 -7.67 14.20 -5.10
N GLU A 134 -6.83 14.38 -4.07
CA GLU A 134 -7.26 14.84 -2.74
C GLU A 134 -8.05 16.14 -2.83
N LYS A 135 -7.54 17.14 -3.57
CA LYS A 135 -8.22 18.42 -3.77
C LYS A 135 -9.57 18.25 -4.46
N HIS A 136 -9.68 17.34 -5.42
CA HIS A 136 -10.95 17.06 -6.11
C HIS A 136 -12.00 16.45 -5.17
N TYR A 137 -11.62 15.51 -4.31
CA TYR A 137 -12.53 14.83 -3.39
C TYR A 137 -12.71 15.53 -2.03
N GLY A 138 -11.86 16.52 -1.72
CA GLY A 138 -11.90 17.33 -0.49
C GLY A 138 -11.60 16.56 0.79
N ARG A 139 -10.90 15.42 0.69
CA ARG A 139 -10.57 14.53 1.82
C ARG A 139 -9.33 13.69 1.52
N PRO A 140 -8.66 13.10 2.54
CA PRO A 140 -7.56 12.19 2.31
C PRO A 140 -7.96 10.97 1.47
N MET A 141 -7.05 10.53 0.60
CA MET A 141 -7.31 9.50 -0.41
C MET A 141 -6.30 8.37 -0.33
N ASP A 142 -6.78 7.15 -0.58
CA ASP A 142 -6.04 5.92 -0.85
C ASP A 142 -6.10 5.65 -2.36
N ILE A 143 -4.94 5.61 -3.02
CA ILE A 143 -4.80 5.70 -4.48
C ILE A 143 -3.87 4.59 -4.97
N GLU A 144 -4.37 3.74 -5.86
CA GLU A 144 -3.56 2.73 -6.55
C GLU A 144 -3.04 3.29 -7.88
N TRP A 145 -1.77 3.02 -8.18
CA TRP A 145 -1.12 3.51 -9.38
C TRP A 145 -0.25 2.43 -10.03
N ALA A 146 0.02 2.61 -11.33
CA ALA A 146 0.87 1.72 -12.11
C ALA A 146 1.73 2.51 -13.10
N LYS A 147 3.01 2.14 -13.20
CA LYS A 147 3.94 2.60 -14.22
C LYS A 147 3.97 1.60 -15.37
N ASP A 148 3.65 2.06 -16.56
CA ASP A 148 3.79 1.26 -17.78
C ASP A 148 5.28 1.07 -18.11
N GLY A 149 5.77 -0.16 -18.08
CA GLY A 149 7.20 -0.44 -18.27
C GLY A 149 7.71 -0.22 -19.69
N HIS A 150 6.84 -0.10 -20.69
CA HIS A 150 7.25 0.19 -22.08
C HIS A 150 7.36 1.68 -22.35
N THR A 151 6.42 2.46 -21.81
CA THR A 151 6.31 3.90 -22.08
C THR A 151 6.85 4.78 -20.96
N GLY A 152 7.05 4.23 -19.76
CA GLY A 152 7.42 4.98 -18.56
C GLY A 152 6.29 5.85 -17.97
N LYS A 153 5.09 5.83 -18.58
CA LYS A 153 3.97 6.66 -18.13
C LYS A 153 3.36 6.11 -16.84
N LEU A 154 2.95 7.04 -15.97
CA LEU A 154 2.28 6.75 -14.71
C LEU A 154 0.76 6.86 -14.89
N PHE A 155 0.04 5.89 -14.36
CA PHE A 155 -1.43 5.80 -14.43
C PHE A 155 -2.02 5.63 -13.03
N ILE A 156 -3.14 6.30 -12.78
CA ILE A 156 -3.98 6.04 -11.60
C ILE A 156 -4.99 4.97 -11.98
N VAL A 157 -5.04 3.88 -11.20
CA VAL A 157 -5.87 2.71 -11.47
C VAL A 157 -7.14 2.76 -10.64
N GLN A 158 -7.02 3.16 -9.37
CA GLN A 158 -8.13 3.26 -8.41
C GLN A 158 -7.87 4.43 -7.44
N ALA A 159 -8.93 5.11 -7.02
CA ALA A 159 -8.86 6.11 -5.95
C ALA A 159 -10.11 6.00 -5.08
N ARG A 160 -9.94 5.95 -3.76
CA ARG A 160 -11.03 5.90 -2.79
C ARG A 160 -10.68 6.75 -1.56
N PRO A 161 -11.67 7.24 -0.81
CA PRO A 161 -11.40 7.90 0.47
C PRO A 161 -10.56 7.01 1.39
N GLU A 162 -9.58 7.60 2.05
CA GLU A 162 -8.89 6.96 3.17
C GLU A 162 -9.90 6.85 4.34
N THR A 163 -9.96 5.68 4.98
CA THR A 163 -11.03 5.38 5.96
C THR A 163 -10.50 5.05 7.36
N VAL A 164 -9.22 4.73 7.53
CA VAL A 164 -8.61 4.40 8.82
C VAL A 164 -8.52 5.63 9.71
N ARG A 165 -8.18 6.81 9.16
CA ARG A 165 -8.10 8.08 9.90
C ARG A 165 -9.43 8.84 10.00
N SER A 166 -10.41 8.49 9.16
CA SER A 166 -11.72 9.16 9.14
C SER A 166 -12.50 9.05 10.47
N ARG A 167 -12.09 8.13 11.35
CA ARG A 167 -12.53 8.05 12.75
C ARG A 167 -11.55 8.82 13.60
N GLY A 168 -11.80 10.11 13.80
CA GLY A 168 -10.91 11.00 14.57
C GLY A 168 -10.41 10.33 15.84
N GLN A 169 -9.12 10.02 15.89
CA GLN A 169 -8.46 9.50 17.07
C GLN A 169 -7.38 10.49 17.51
N VAL A 170 -7.43 10.80 18.80
CA VAL A 170 -6.32 11.39 19.56
C VAL A 170 -5.07 10.56 19.28
N MET A 171 -3.95 11.21 19.01
CA MET A 171 -2.67 10.51 18.84
C MET A 171 -2.28 9.85 20.16
N GLU A 172 -2.54 8.55 20.29
CA GLU A 172 -2.15 7.75 21.45
C GLU A 172 -0.69 7.31 21.31
N ARG A 173 0.15 7.74 22.24
CA ARG A 173 1.56 7.35 22.30
C ARG A 173 1.74 6.25 23.32
N TYR A 174 2.14 5.08 22.86
CA TYR A 174 2.48 3.95 23.73
C TYR A 174 3.98 3.95 23.98
N THR A 175 4.38 3.84 25.24
CA THR A 175 5.79 3.74 25.65
C THR A 175 6.01 2.39 26.31
N LEU A 176 6.94 1.61 25.79
CA LEU A 176 7.34 0.36 26.41
C LEU A 176 8.31 0.64 27.57
N HIS A 177 7.87 0.41 28.80
CA HIS A 177 8.68 0.69 30.00
C HIS A 177 9.68 -0.41 30.35
N ALA A 178 9.54 -1.61 29.78
CA ALA A 178 10.43 -2.74 30.00
C ALA A 178 10.54 -3.62 28.75
N GLN A 179 11.74 -4.10 28.43
CA GLN A 179 11.99 -5.01 27.32
C GLN A 179 12.30 -6.42 27.85
N GLY A 180 11.63 -7.43 27.29
CA GLY A 180 11.98 -8.84 27.49
C GLY A 180 12.98 -9.33 26.45
N LYS A 181 13.34 -10.61 26.52
CA LYS A 181 14.13 -11.26 25.46
C LYS A 181 13.34 -11.27 24.15
N ILE A 182 13.89 -10.67 23.10
CA ILE A 182 13.29 -10.70 21.75
C ILE A 182 13.37 -12.14 21.22
N VAL A 183 12.21 -12.71 20.89
CA VAL A 183 12.09 -14.06 20.30
C VAL A 183 11.76 -14.03 18.81
N ALA A 184 11.18 -12.93 18.33
CA ALA A 184 10.85 -12.67 16.94
C ALA A 184 10.74 -11.16 16.70
N GLU A 185 10.98 -10.74 15.47
CA GLU A 185 10.82 -9.35 15.02
C GLU A 185 10.05 -9.31 13.70
N GLY A 186 9.42 -8.17 13.43
CA GLY A 186 8.61 -7.96 12.24
C GLY A 186 8.38 -6.48 12.01
N ARG A 187 7.61 -6.17 10.96
CA ARG A 187 7.26 -4.80 10.62
C ARG A 187 6.01 -4.38 11.41
N ALA A 188 6.08 -3.24 12.09
CA ALA A 188 4.95 -2.70 12.85
C ALA A 188 3.83 -2.22 11.91
N ILE A 189 2.58 -2.49 12.29
CA ILE A 189 1.38 -1.90 11.68
C ILE A 189 0.73 -1.05 12.78
N GLY A 190 0.98 0.27 12.76
CA GLY A 190 0.53 1.21 13.79
C GLY A 190 1.42 1.28 15.04
N HIS A 191 0.94 2.00 16.06
CA HIS A 191 1.73 2.37 17.25
C HIS A 191 1.28 1.70 18.56
N ARG A 192 0.36 0.73 18.51
CA ARG A 192 -0.17 0.07 19.71
C ARG A 192 0.80 -0.96 20.26
N ILE A 193 0.81 -1.10 21.58
CA ILE A 193 1.45 -2.22 22.29
C ILE A 193 0.34 -3.15 22.76
N GLY A 194 0.37 -4.40 22.31
CA GLY A 194 -0.54 -5.45 22.77
C GLY A 194 0.17 -6.41 23.72
N ALA A 195 -0.56 -6.98 24.67
CA ALA A 195 -0.07 -8.02 25.55
C ALA A 195 -1.15 -9.08 25.74
N GLY A 196 -0.80 -10.35 25.64
CA GLY A 196 -1.75 -11.43 25.80
C GLY A 196 -1.17 -12.80 25.43
N PRO A 197 -1.91 -13.87 25.74
CA PRO A 197 -1.52 -15.22 25.33
C PRO A 197 -1.54 -15.34 23.81
N VAL A 198 -0.43 -15.80 23.21
CA VAL A 198 -0.36 -16.08 21.77
C VAL A 198 -1.26 -17.27 21.45
N LYS A 199 -2.17 -17.10 20.49
CA LYS A 199 -3.03 -18.18 19.98
C LYS A 199 -2.72 -18.44 18.52
N VAL A 200 -2.27 -19.66 18.22
CA VAL A 200 -2.02 -20.12 16.84
C VAL A 200 -3.28 -20.77 16.30
N ILE A 201 -3.77 -20.24 15.18
CA ILE A 201 -4.97 -20.71 14.47
C ILE A 201 -4.53 -21.31 13.15
N HIS A 202 -4.91 -22.57 12.93
CA HIS A 202 -4.58 -23.29 11.69
C HIS A 202 -5.71 -23.25 10.65
N ASP A 203 -6.94 -23.04 11.10
CA ASP A 203 -8.14 -23.07 10.27
C ASP A 203 -9.19 -22.05 10.72
N ILE A 204 -10.03 -21.57 9.79
CA ILE A 204 -11.10 -20.60 10.05
C ILE A 204 -12.10 -21.09 11.10
N SER A 205 -12.32 -22.40 11.22
CA SER A 205 -13.22 -22.99 12.23
C SER A 205 -12.78 -22.73 13.68
N GLU A 206 -11.50 -22.42 13.90
CA GLU A 206 -10.92 -22.15 15.22
C GLU A 206 -11.04 -20.67 15.65
N MET A 207 -11.72 -19.83 14.87
CA MET A 207 -11.83 -18.39 15.13
C MET A 207 -12.51 -18.06 16.46
N ASN A 208 -13.32 -18.99 16.97
CA ASN A 208 -13.92 -18.92 18.31
C ASN A 208 -12.88 -18.96 19.45
N ARG A 209 -11.63 -19.36 19.19
CA ARG A 209 -10.54 -19.32 20.17
C ARG A 209 -10.02 -17.90 20.37
N ILE A 210 -10.30 -16.95 19.48
CA ILE A 210 -9.89 -15.55 19.64
C ILE A 210 -10.77 -14.89 20.71
N GLU A 211 -10.15 -14.51 21.81
CA GLU A 211 -10.78 -13.72 22.87
C GLU A 211 -10.23 -12.29 22.80
N PRO A 212 -10.97 -11.28 23.30
CA PRO A 212 -10.47 -9.92 23.39
C PRO A 212 -9.17 -9.85 24.20
N GLY A 213 -8.19 -9.10 23.71
CA GLY A 213 -6.91 -8.81 24.35
C GLY A 213 -6.41 -7.43 23.96
#